data_AF-A0A1C2FY49-F1
#
_entry.id   AF-A0A1C2FY49-F1
#
_cell.length_a   1.000
_cell.length_b   1.000
_cell.length_c   1.000
_cell.angle_alpha   90.00
_cell.angle_beta   90.00
_cell.angle_gamma   90.00
#
_symmetry.space_group_name_H-M   'P 1'
#
loop_
_entity.id
_entity.type
_entity.pdbx_description
1 polymer ?
#
loop_
_entity_poly.entity_id
_entity_poly.type
_entity_poly.pdbx_seq_one_letter_code
_entity_poly.pdbx_strand_id
1 'polypeptide(L)'
;MTLCELLIYLDRESGYPVLDGDCEETIKKALAGSHKDVLTGRIVAAMAASVDATTAAVPILRAQATTALGPLRLKAMRDDVSGHDLKRMERTVHAIDGAFNEEALAARKP
;
A
#
# COMPACT_ATOMS: atom_id res chain seq x y z
N MET A 1 6.83 1.07 11.59
CA MET A 1 7.51 0.96 10.29
C MET A 1 7.36 2.24 9.47
N THR A 2 8.25 2.42 8.50
CA THR A 2 8.21 3.45 7.45
C THR A 2 7.34 3.01 6.27
N LEU A 3 6.95 3.97 5.43
CA LEU A 3 6.24 3.68 4.19
C LEU A 3 7.08 2.81 3.26
N CYS A 4 8.40 3.03 3.16
CA CYS A 4 9.29 2.19 2.35
C CYS A 4 9.29 0.72 2.83
N GLU A 5 9.43 0.49 4.14
CA GLU A 5 9.40 -0.86 4.71
C GLU A 5 8.06 -1.57 4.39
N LEU A 6 6.96 -0.83 4.49
CA LEU A 6 5.64 -1.37 4.11
C LEU A 6 5.58 -1.69 2.61
N LEU A 7 6.05 -0.80 1.72
CA LEU A 7 6.04 -1.04 0.28
C LEU A 7 6.89 -2.26 -0.11
N ILE A 8 8.08 -2.41 0.48
CA ILE A 8 8.94 -3.58 0.28
C ILE A 8 8.22 -4.85 0.76
N TYR A 9 7.58 -4.80 1.92
CA TYR A 9 6.82 -5.93 2.43
C TYR A 9 5.68 -6.31 1.48
N LEU A 10 4.90 -5.33 1.01
CA LEU A 10 3.78 -5.57 0.10
C LEU A 10 4.25 -6.14 -1.24
N ASP A 11 5.37 -5.66 -1.79
CA ASP A 11 5.96 -6.20 -3.02
C ASP A 11 6.31 -7.68 -2.90
N ARG A 12 6.81 -8.08 -1.72
CA ARG A 12 7.19 -9.47 -1.43
C ARG A 12 5.99 -10.38 -1.15
N GLU A 13 5.02 -9.91 -0.36
CA GLU A 13 4.00 -10.78 0.25
C GLU A 13 2.62 -10.71 -0.42
N SER A 14 2.32 -9.65 -1.19
CA SER A 14 0.97 -9.48 -1.76
C SER A 14 0.68 -10.36 -2.98
N GLY A 15 1.72 -11.01 -3.54
CA GLY A 15 1.63 -11.85 -4.74
C GLY A 15 1.52 -11.07 -6.04
N TYR A 16 1.79 -9.76 -6.02
CA TYR A 16 1.90 -8.93 -7.22
C TYR A 16 2.93 -7.80 -7.02
N PRO A 17 3.54 -7.27 -8.10
CA PRO A 17 4.50 -6.19 -7.99
C PRO A 17 3.87 -4.91 -7.44
N VAL A 18 4.51 -4.36 -6.42
CA VAL A 18 4.20 -3.07 -5.78
C VAL A 18 5.26 -2.02 -6.08
N LEU A 19 6.54 -2.41 -6.15
CA LEU A 19 7.61 -1.48 -6.47
C LEU A 19 7.72 -1.25 -7.99
N ASP A 20 7.93 0.00 -8.36
CA ASP A 20 8.22 0.47 -9.72
C ASP A 20 9.49 1.32 -9.71
N GLY A 21 10.61 0.63 -9.50
CA GLY A 21 11.90 1.23 -9.15
C GLY A 21 12.20 0.98 -7.68
N ASP A 22 12.84 1.94 -7.02
CA ASP A 22 12.96 1.95 -5.56
C ASP A 22 11.70 2.52 -4.87
N CYS A 23 11.69 2.59 -3.54
CA CYS A 23 10.54 3.12 -2.80
C CYS A 23 10.21 4.58 -3.16
N GLU A 24 11.22 5.43 -3.33
CA GLU A 24 11.04 6.86 -3.63
C GLU A 24 10.47 7.04 -5.03
N GLU A 25 11.01 6.32 -6.00
CA GLU A 25 10.52 6.30 -7.37
C GLU A 25 9.09 5.76 -7.44
N THR A 26 8.79 4.71 -6.68
CA THR A 26 7.44 4.12 -6.59
C THR A 26 6.43 5.15 -6.08
N ILE A 27 6.73 5.86 -4.98
CA ILE A 27 5.85 6.90 -4.43
C ILE A 27 5.69 8.05 -5.43
N LYS A 28 6.80 8.52 -6.01
CA LYS A 28 6.78 9.60 -7.00
C LYS A 28 5.91 9.25 -8.21
N LYS A 29 6.07 8.05 -8.78
CA LYS A 29 5.26 7.55 -9.90
C LYS A 29 3.80 7.36 -9.52
N ALA A 30 3.53 6.85 -8.32
CA ALA A 30 2.18 6.68 -7.80
C ALA A 30 1.44 8.02 -7.70
N LEU A 31 2.07 9.03 -7.07
CA LEU A 31 1.51 10.38 -6.94
C LEU A 31 1.34 11.08 -8.30
N ALA A 32 2.25 10.83 -9.25
CA ALA A 32 2.16 11.35 -10.61
C ALA A 32 1.18 10.58 -11.52
N GLY A 33 0.63 9.45 -11.05
CA GLY A 33 -0.23 8.58 -11.86
C GLY A 33 0.49 7.83 -12.99
N SER A 34 1.81 7.70 -12.92
CA SER A 34 2.68 7.07 -13.93
C SER A 34 3.24 5.71 -13.51
N HIS A 35 2.73 5.14 -12.43
CA HIS A 35 3.08 3.79 -11.99
C HIS A 35 2.71 2.74 -13.04
N LYS A 36 3.58 1.77 -13.30
CA LYS A 36 3.42 0.72 -14.32
C LYS A 36 2.12 -0.09 -14.20
N ASP A 37 1.62 -0.22 -12.97
CA ASP A 37 0.32 -0.81 -12.66
C ASP A 37 -0.61 0.27 -12.08
N VAL A 38 -1.71 0.56 -12.78
CA VAL A 38 -2.61 1.67 -12.45
C VAL A 38 -3.27 1.48 -11.08
N LEU A 39 -3.71 0.27 -10.75
CA LEU A 39 -4.38 0.01 -9.48
C LEU A 39 -3.40 0.07 -8.32
N THR A 40 -2.24 -0.58 -8.44
CA THR A 40 -1.20 -0.51 -7.43
C THR A 40 -0.72 0.92 -7.23
N GLY A 41 -0.53 1.68 -8.31
CA GLY A 41 -0.19 3.10 -8.23
C GLY A 41 -1.20 3.91 -7.43
N ARG A 42 -2.51 3.68 -7.64
CA ARG A 42 -3.57 4.34 -6.86
C ARG A 42 -3.53 3.95 -5.38
N ILE A 43 -3.25 2.69 -5.07
CA ILE A 43 -3.14 2.20 -3.69
C ILE A 43 -1.94 2.85 -2.99
N VAL A 44 -0.78 2.88 -3.64
CA VAL A 44 0.42 3.54 -3.10
C VAL A 44 0.17 5.03 -2.91
N ALA A 45 -0.44 5.71 -3.89
CA ALA A 45 -0.77 7.12 -3.79
C ALA A 45 -1.73 7.41 -2.62
N ALA A 46 -2.72 6.55 -2.39
CA ALA A 46 -3.64 6.69 -1.26
C ALA A 46 -2.92 6.52 0.09
N MET A 47 -2.02 5.54 0.21
CA MET A 47 -1.22 5.36 1.43
C MET A 47 -0.28 6.56 1.65
N ALA A 48 0.43 7.03 0.62
CA ALA A 48 1.29 8.21 0.71
C ALA A 48 0.51 9.47 1.13
N ALA A 49 -0.68 9.68 0.54
CA ALA A 49 -1.53 10.81 0.90
C ALA A 49 -2.05 10.73 2.35
N SER A 50 -2.24 9.53 2.92
CA SER A 50 -2.72 9.36 4.30
C SER A 50 -1.74 9.82 5.39
N VAL A 51 -0.47 10.02 5.01
CA VAL A 51 0.62 10.46 5.88
C VAL A 51 1.33 11.71 5.33
N ASP A 52 0.73 12.39 4.35
CA ASP A 52 1.31 13.54 3.64
C ASP A 52 2.76 13.28 3.15
N ALA A 53 3.03 12.03 2.74
CA ALA A 53 4.36 11.60 2.36
C ALA A 53 4.73 12.09 0.96
N THR A 54 5.83 12.85 0.90
CA THR A 54 6.58 13.12 -0.34
C THR A 54 7.86 12.28 -0.43
N THR A 55 8.17 11.52 0.62
CA THR A 55 9.33 10.62 0.72
C THR A 55 8.95 9.27 1.32
N ALA A 56 9.79 8.26 1.12
CA ALA A 56 9.51 6.90 1.57
C ALA A 56 9.87 6.64 3.05
N ALA A 57 10.67 7.50 3.66
CA ALA A 57 11.10 7.35 5.06
C ALA A 57 10.04 7.77 6.09
N VAL A 58 8.88 8.29 5.64
CA VAL A 58 7.81 8.75 6.53
C VAL A 58 7.22 7.57 7.31
N PRO A 59 7.04 7.67 8.64
CA PRO A 59 6.39 6.63 9.41
C PRO A 59 4.92 6.50 9.02
N ILE A 60 4.42 5.27 8.99
CA ILE A 60 3.02 4.98 8.72
C ILE A 60 2.45 4.03 9.77
N LEU A 61 1.25 4.32 10.23
CA LEU A 61 0.51 3.47 11.16
C LEU A 61 -0.38 2.49 10.39
N ARG A 62 -0.60 1.30 10.98
CA ARG A 62 -1.54 0.29 10.46
C ARG A 62 -2.90 0.86 10.07
N ALA A 63 -3.45 1.69 10.96
CA ALA A 63 -4.75 2.32 10.75
C ALA A 63 -4.74 3.23 9.52
N GLN A 64 -3.70 4.06 9.34
CA GLN A 64 -3.57 4.96 8.19
C GLN A 64 -3.45 4.17 6.88
N ALA A 65 -2.57 3.17 6.84
CA ALA A 65 -2.39 2.31 5.68
C ALA A 65 -3.69 1.59 5.29
N THR A 66 -4.44 1.10 6.26
CA THR A 66 -5.69 0.35 6.01
C THR A 66 -6.83 1.27 5.57
N THR A 67 -7.04 2.40 6.25
CA THR A 67 -8.15 3.31 5.94
C THR A 67 -7.94 4.07 4.64
N ALA A 68 -6.69 4.26 4.21
CA ALA A 68 -6.36 4.84 2.91
C ALA A 68 -7.04 4.11 1.73
N LEU A 69 -7.29 2.81 1.84
CA LEU A 69 -7.94 2.01 0.79
C LEU A 69 -9.47 2.14 0.79
N GLY A 70 -10.08 2.68 1.84
CA GLY A 70 -11.54 2.80 1.97
C GLY A 70 -12.21 3.52 0.80
N PRO A 71 -11.78 4.74 0.44
CA PRO A 71 -12.33 5.47 -0.71
C PRO A 71 -12.15 4.73 -2.05
N LEU A 72 -11.02 4.03 -2.24
CA LEU A 72 -10.76 3.25 -3.45
C LEU A 72 -11.74 2.08 -3.58
N ARG A 73 -12.01 1.37 -2.47
CA ARG A 73 -12.98 0.27 -2.43
C ARG A 73 -14.40 0.75 -2.71
N LEU A 74 -14.82 1.86 -2.09
CA LEU A 74 -16.15 2.45 -2.33
C LEU A 74 -16.33 2.88 -3.78
N LYS A 75 -15.30 3.53 -4.36
CA LYS A 75 -15.31 3.89 -5.78
C LYS A 75 -15.38 2.66 -6.66
N ALA A 76 -14.61 1.62 -6.33
CA ALA A 76 -14.62 0.37 -7.07
C ALA A 76 -16.01 -0.30 -7.07
N MET A 77 -16.65 -0.40 -5.91
CA MET A 77 -18.01 -0.97 -5.80
C MET A 77 -19.06 -0.16 -6.58
N ARG A 78 -18.92 1.17 -6.62
CA ARG A 78 -19.85 2.04 -7.37
C ARG A 78 -19.65 1.94 -8.87
N ASP A 79 -18.39 1.85 -9.32
CA ASP A 79 -18.04 1.89 -10.73
C ASP A 79 -18.16 0.50 -11.42
N ASP A 80 -18.73 -0.50 -10.73
CA ASP A 80 -18.88 -1.91 -11.16
C ASP A 80 -17.59 -2.52 -11.74
N VAL A 81 -16.44 -2.17 -11.14
CA VAL A 81 -15.15 -2.72 -11.57
C VAL A 81 -15.09 -4.22 -11.30
N SER A 82 -14.25 -4.88 -12.09
CA SER A 82 -14.06 -6.32 -12.03
C SER A 82 -13.78 -6.81 -10.60
N GLY A 83 -14.34 -7.97 -10.24
CA GLY A 83 -14.07 -8.63 -8.96
C GLY A 83 -12.58 -8.94 -8.73
N HIS A 84 -11.76 -8.86 -9.77
CA HIS A 84 -10.30 -8.98 -9.66
C HIS A 84 -9.68 -7.80 -8.90
N ASP A 85 -10.12 -6.56 -9.16
CA ASP A 85 -9.56 -5.36 -8.53
C ASP A 85 -9.95 -5.27 -7.04
N LEU A 86 -11.20 -5.64 -6.73
CA LEU A 86 -11.65 -5.75 -5.34
C LEU A 86 -10.85 -6.79 -4.56
N LYS A 87 -10.64 -7.98 -5.15
CA LYS A 87 -9.78 -9.02 -4.55
C LYS A 87 -8.34 -8.54 -4.35
N ARG A 88 -7.81 -7.74 -5.26
CA ARG A 88 -6.45 -7.20 -5.13
C ARG A 88 -6.35 -6.22 -3.97
N MET A 89 -7.33 -5.31 -3.82
CA MET A 89 -7.41 -4.40 -2.68
C MET A 89 -7.56 -5.16 -1.35
N GLU A 90 -8.39 -6.22 -1.31
CA GLU A 90 -8.54 -7.08 -0.12
C GLU A 90 -7.22 -7.76 0.25
N ARG A 91 -6.50 -8.32 -0.73
CA ARG A 91 -5.16 -8.88 -0.52
C ARG A 91 -4.19 -7.84 -0.01
N THR A 92 -4.25 -6.60 -0.50
CA THR A 92 -3.40 -5.54 0.03
C THR A 92 -3.66 -5.30 1.51
N VAL A 93 -4.92 -5.20 1.93
CA VAL A 93 -5.28 -5.00 3.35
C VAL A 93 -4.75 -6.15 4.21
N HIS A 94 -4.93 -7.39 3.76
CA HIS A 94 -4.39 -8.55 4.47
C HIS A 94 -2.85 -8.51 4.57
N ALA A 95 -2.16 -8.08 3.52
CA ALA A 95 -0.71 -7.96 3.52
C ALA A 95 -0.24 -6.80 4.43
N ILE A 96 -0.96 -5.67 4.48
CA ILE A 96 -0.70 -4.59 5.44
C ILE A 96 -0.79 -5.13 6.87
N ASP A 97 -1.89 -5.83 7.20
CA ASP A 97 -2.06 -6.43 8.51
C ASP A 97 -0.93 -7.41 8.87
N GLY A 98 -0.51 -8.23 7.90
CA GLY A 98 0.64 -9.12 8.04
C GLY A 98 1.92 -8.39 8.41
N ALA A 99 2.25 -7.31 7.70
CA ALA A 99 3.44 -6.50 7.94
C ALA A 99 3.51 -6.00 9.38
N PHE A 100 2.43 -5.39 9.87
CA PHE A 100 2.38 -4.85 11.23
C PHE A 100 2.35 -5.94 12.31
N ASN A 101 1.74 -7.10 12.02
CA ASN A 101 1.80 -8.25 12.93
C ASN A 101 3.24 -8.76 13.07
N GLU A 102 3.98 -8.89 11.97
CA GLU A 102 5.39 -9.31 12.00
C GLU A 102 6.27 -8.32 12.75
N GLU A 103 6.10 -7.01 12.52
CA GLU A 103 6.80 -5.96 13.28
C GLU A 103 6.53 -6.10 14.79
N ALA A 104 5.27 -6.27 15.18
CA ALA A 104 4.89 -6.42 16.59
C ALA A 104 5.45 -7.71 17.21
N LEU A 105 5.50 -8.82 16.45
CA LEU A 105 6.10 -10.07 16.91
C LEU A 105 7.63 -9.97 17.03
N ALA A 106 8.30 -9.27 16.11
CA ALA A 106 9.72 -9.02 16.17
C ALA A 106 10.11 -8.18 17.40
N ALA A 107 9.30 -7.16 17.72
CA ALA A 107 9.49 -6.32 18.90
C ALA A 107 9.32 -7.07 20.25
N ARG A 108 8.73 -8.28 20.23
CA ARG A 108 8.53 -9.14 21.40
C ARG A 108 9.64 -10.15 21.63
N LYS A 109 10.60 -10.30 20.69
CA LYS A 109 11.72 -11.24 20.88
C LYS A 109 12.66 -10.66 21.96
N PRO A 110 12.98 -11.45 23.02
CA PRO A 110 13.83 -11.01 24.12
C PRO A 110 15.27 -10.76 23.71
#